data_AF-A0A4R0RB28-F1
#
_entry.id   AF-A0A4R0RB28-F1
#
_cell.length_a   1.000
_cell.length_b   1.000
_cell.length_c   1.000
_cell.angle_alpha   90.00
_cell.angle_beta   90.00
_cell.angle_gamma   90.00
#
_symmetry.space_group_name_H-M   'P 1'
#
loop_
_entity.id
_entity.type
_entity.pdbx_description
1 polymer ?
#
loop_
_entity_poly.entity_id
_entity_poly.type
_entity_poly.pdbx_seq_one_letter_code
_entity_poly.pdbx_strand_id
1 'polypeptide(L)'
;MFSSSSSESLWVYVAAILVIWFTLVNLIKSERRKLSHIPSLTTDLPLLSYIGSFQFLFSPHTLLQRGYDKYKGKTFKVPEIFRWHVFVTSKVLVEELRKANDDELSFMDAMVEIHHVDYTFGQEVHSNPYHTPIIRTSLTRDLGVLYPEVRDELVTASNELIPVSDTWVKVQAYPTIMKIVCRTSNRIFIELPLCRNEEFVKLNIDYTIELVKTGYLIGAVPTFMRGLVSNLTSVTSMTKRSEEP
;
A
#
# COMPACT_ATOMS: atom_id res chain seq x y z
N MET A 1 44.20 -29.92 17.38
CA MET A 1 43.18 -29.59 16.36
C MET A 1 41.85 -29.22 17.05
N PHE A 2 41.82 -28.20 17.94
CA PHE A 2 40.60 -27.80 18.69
C PHE A 2 40.55 -26.31 19.08
N SER A 3 41.30 -25.42 18.41
CA SER A 3 41.41 -24.01 18.81
C SER A 3 40.64 -23.01 17.93
N SER A 4 40.00 -23.43 16.82
CA SER A 4 39.31 -22.49 15.91
C SER A 4 37.82 -22.30 16.20
N SER A 5 37.21 -23.14 17.05
CA SER A 5 35.75 -23.10 17.30
C SER A 5 35.32 -22.01 18.32
N SER A 6 36.23 -21.57 19.19
CA SER A 6 35.92 -20.59 20.25
C SER A 6 35.90 -19.14 19.75
N SER A 7 36.63 -18.81 18.68
CA SER A 7 36.60 -17.45 18.10
C SER A 7 35.35 -17.21 17.25
N GLU A 8 34.91 -18.21 16.48
CA GLU A 8 33.70 -18.11 15.65
C GLU A 8 32.43 -17.93 16.50
N SER A 9 32.34 -18.62 17.63
CA SER A 9 31.22 -18.46 18.56
C SER A 9 31.18 -17.08 19.21
N LEU A 10 32.35 -16.48 19.54
CA LEU A 10 32.43 -15.12 20.06
C LEU A 10 31.86 -14.08 19.09
N TRP A 11 32.18 -14.20 17.79
CA TRP A 11 31.65 -13.30 16.77
C TRP A 11 30.14 -13.41 16.59
N VAL A 12 29.55 -14.61 16.76
CA VAL A 12 28.10 -14.80 16.75
C VAL A 12 27.42 -14.07 17.91
N TYR A 13 27.98 -14.16 19.12
CA TYR A 13 27.42 -13.44 20.28
C TYR A 13 27.58 -11.92 20.14
N VAL A 14 28.72 -11.44 19.65
CA VAL A 14 28.95 -10.01 19.40
C VAL A 14 27.99 -9.50 18.32
N ALA A 15 27.78 -10.24 17.23
CA ALA A 15 26.82 -9.89 16.20
C ALA A 15 25.38 -9.88 16.76
N ALA A 16 25.00 -10.87 17.56
CA ALA A 16 23.69 -10.91 18.21
C ALA A 16 23.48 -9.72 19.15
N ILE A 17 24.48 -9.36 19.96
CA ILE A 17 24.41 -8.21 20.86
C ILE A 17 24.34 -6.90 20.08
N LEU A 18 25.07 -6.76 18.97
CA LEU A 18 25.00 -5.58 18.12
C LEU A 18 23.65 -5.46 17.40
N VAL A 19 23.06 -6.57 16.97
CA VAL A 19 21.70 -6.60 16.40
C VAL A 19 20.66 -6.26 17.46
N ILE A 20 20.77 -6.82 18.66
CA ILE A 20 19.87 -6.51 19.78
C ILE A 20 20.04 -5.04 20.19
N TRP A 21 21.27 -4.53 20.28
CA TRP A 21 21.53 -3.14 20.61
C TRP A 21 21.04 -2.20 19.51
N PHE A 22 21.30 -2.50 18.24
CA PHE A 22 20.81 -1.69 17.11
C PHE A 22 19.28 -1.70 17.02
N THR A 23 18.64 -2.85 17.25
CA THR A 23 17.17 -2.94 17.30
C THR A 23 16.61 -2.19 18.50
N LEU A 24 17.22 -2.32 19.69
CA LEU A 24 16.84 -1.57 20.88
C LEU A 24 17.05 -0.06 20.71
N VAL A 25 18.17 0.38 20.15
CA VAL A 25 18.46 1.80 19.88
C VAL A 25 17.48 2.36 18.86
N ASN A 26 17.16 1.63 17.79
CA ASN A 26 16.12 2.05 16.85
C ASN A 26 14.73 2.06 17.48
N LEU A 27 14.40 1.09 18.35
CA LEU A 27 13.16 1.09 19.12
C LEU A 27 13.07 2.25 20.13
N ILE A 28 14.21 2.68 20.69
CA ILE A 28 14.33 3.76 21.68
C ILE A 28 14.36 5.15 21.03
N LYS A 29 15.06 5.33 19.90
CA LYS A 29 15.11 6.57 19.10
C LYS A 29 13.92 6.75 18.16
N SER A 30 13.09 5.74 18.00
CA SER A 30 12.03 5.70 17.00
C SER A 30 11.08 6.91 17.09
N GLU A 31 10.67 7.41 15.93
CA GLU A 31 9.50 8.29 15.69
C GLU A 31 8.27 7.91 16.55
N ARG A 32 8.19 6.64 16.97
CA ARG A 32 7.26 6.13 17.98
C ARG A 32 7.13 6.99 19.24
N ARG A 33 8.20 7.65 19.72
CA ARG A 33 8.15 8.53 20.91
C ARG A 33 7.56 9.91 20.62
N LYS A 34 7.71 10.46 19.41
CA LYS A 34 7.13 11.77 19.05
C LYS A 34 5.60 11.75 19.14
N LEU A 35 5.01 10.58 18.87
CA LEU A 35 3.56 10.34 18.94
C LEU A 35 3.09 9.82 20.31
N SER A 36 3.91 9.91 21.37
CA SER A 36 3.54 9.41 22.71
C SER A 36 2.35 10.13 23.33
N HIS A 37 2.09 11.37 22.93
CA HIS A 37 0.94 12.16 23.38
C HIS A 37 -0.41 11.71 22.78
N ILE A 38 -0.38 10.92 21.70
CA ILE A 38 -1.59 10.37 21.05
C ILE A 38 -1.91 9.02 21.70
N PRO A 39 -3.17 8.78 22.13
CA PRO A 39 -3.52 7.53 22.79
C PRO A 39 -3.38 6.34 21.84
N SER A 40 -2.68 5.31 22.29
CA SER A 40 -2.64 4.02 21.61
C SER A 40 -3.91 3.21 21.90
N LEU A 41 -4.38 2.47 20.89
CA LEU A 41 -5.52 1.56 21.07
C LEU A 41 -5.14 0.26 21.79
N THR A 42 -3.89 -0.18 21.64
CA THR A 42 -3.37 -1.40 22.26
C THR A 42 -2.50 -1.03 23.45
N THR A 43 -1.19 -0.95 23.25
CA THR A 43 -0.21 -0.63 24.30
C THR A 43 0.93 0.17 23.68
N ASP A 44 1.42 1.20 24.39
CA ASP A 44 2.58 2.01 23.97
C ASP A 44 3.93 1.34 24.29
N LEU A 45 3.93 0.18 24.95
CA LEU A 45 5.14 -0.54 25.34
C LEU A 45 5.79 -1.19 24.11
N PRO A 46 7.09 -0.95 23.84
CA PRO A 46 7.74 -1.32 22.57
C PRO A 46 7.64 -2.78 22.14
N LEU A 47 7.63 -3.72 23.10
CA LEU A 47 7.51 -5.15 22.82
C LEU A 47 6.06 -5.62 22.73
N LEU A 48 5.18 -5.09 23.58
CA LEU A 48 3.76 -5.45 23.58
C LEU A 48 3.00 -4.80 22.42
N SER A 49 3.50 -3.70 21.85
CA SER A 49 2.91 -3.06 20.67
C SER A 49 2.88 -4.01 19.47
N TYR A 50 3.84 -4.95 19.37
CA TYR A 50 3.85 -5.96 18.29
C TYR A 50 2.64 -6.88 18.31
N ILE A 51 2.08 -7.20 19.49
CA ILE A 51 0.82 -7.94 19.59
C ILE A 51 -0.30 -7.15 18.88
N GLY A 52 -0.31 -5.83 19.10
CA GLY A 52 -1.19 -4.93 18.39
C GLY A 52 -0.92 -4.88 16.89
N SER A 53 0.34 -4.89 16.46
CA SER A 53 0.73 -4.92 15.04
C SER A 53 0.25 -6.18 14.35
N PHE A 54 0.41 -7.35 14.97
CA PHE A 54 -0.12 -8.61 14.43
C PHE A 54 -1.65 -8.62 14.40
N GLN A 55 -2.29 -8.10 15.44
CA GLN A 55 -3.75 -7.96 15.44
C GLN A 55 -4.24 -7.01 14.34
N PHE A 56 -3.53 -5.92 14.09
CA PHE A 56 -3.85 -5.00 12.99
C PHE A 56 -3.63 -5.65 11.63
N LEU A 57 -2.56 -6.44 11.46
CA LEU A 57 -2.24 -7.15 10.23
C LEU A 57 -3.33 -8.17 9.85
N PHE A 58 -3.82 -8.95 10.82
CA PHE A 58 -4.79 -10.02 10.55
C PHE A 58 -6.25 -9.62 10.73
N SER A 59 -6.53 -8.55 11.47
CA SER A 59 -7.90 -8.11 11.78
C SER A 59 -8.01 -6.58 11.90
N PRO A 60 -7.67 -5.83 10.82
CA PRO A 60 -7.65 -4.37 10.87
C PRO A 60 -9.04 -3.80 11.16
N HIS A 61 -10.10 -4.32 10.52
CA HIS A 61 -11.47 -3.82 10.70
C HIS A 61 -11.93 -3.85 12.16
N THR A 62 -11.74 -4.97 12.86
CA THR A 62 -12.13 -5.12 14.27
C THR A 62 -11.34 -4.19 15.18
N LEU A 63 -10.06 -3.96 14.87
CA LEU A 63 -9.23 -3.05 15.64
C LEU A 63 -9.64 -1.59 15.39
N LEU A 64 -9.83 -1.19 14.13
CA LEU A 64 -10.25 0.16 13.78
C LEU A 64 -11.64 0.51 14.29
N GLN A 65 -12.59 -0.43 14.24
CA GLN A 65 -13.93 -0.22 14.79
C GLN A 65 -13.87 0.05 16.30
N ARG A 66 -13.11 -0.77 17.06
CA ARG A 66 -12.88 -0.53 18.50
C ARG A 66 -12.20 0.81 18.77
N GLY A 67 -11.24 1.20 17.94
CA GLY A 67 -10.57 2.49 18.01
C GLY A 67 -11.53 3.65 17.81
N TYR A 68 -12.38 3.55 16.78
CA TYR A 68 -13.41 4.51 16.50
C TYR A 68 -14.41 4.63 17.65
N ASP A 69 -14.94 3.52 18.15
CA ASP A 69 -15.93 3.51 19.23
C ASP A 69 -15.37 4.12 20.52
N LYS A 70 -14.09 3.88 20.83
CA LYS A 70 -13.41 4.38 22.03
C LYS A 70 -12.97 5.84 21.92
N TYR A 71 -12.49 6.26 20.75
CA TYR A 71 -11.87 7.56 20.55
C TYR A 71 -12.63 8.46 19.56
N LYS A 72 -13.92 8.22 19.37
CA LYS A 72 -14.79 9.01 18.49
C LYS A 72 -14.68 10.49 18.80
N GLY A 73 -14.39 11.30 17.78
CA GLY A 73 -14.20 12.73 17.91
C GLY A 73 -12.81 13.14 18.41
N LYS A 74 -11.87 12.20 18.51
CA LYS A 74 -10.46 12.42 18.90
C LYS A 74 -9.52 11.73 17.92
N THR A 75 -8.22 11.77 18.21
CA THR A 75 -7.18 11.01 17.51
C THR A 75 -6.80 9.78 18.33
N PHE A 76 -6.38 8.73 17.63
CA PHE A 76 -5.75 7.57 18.24
C PHE A 76 -4.72 6.99 17.28
N LYS A 77 -3.81 6.18 17.78
CA LYS A 77 -2.81 5.51 16.95
C LYS A 77 -2.87 4.00 17.08
N VAL A 78 -2.48 3.32 16.01
CA VAL A 78 -2.40 1.87 15.91
C VAL A 78 -0.98 1.49 15.49
N PRO A 79 -0.37 0.48 16.12
CA PRO A 79 0.98 0.07 15.73
C PRO A 79 0.91 -0.76 14.45
N GLU A 80 1.72 -0.39 13.48
CA GLU A 80 2.12 -1.28 12.38
C GLU A 80 3.41 -2.03 12.80
N ILE A 81 3.98 -2.87 11.93
CA ILE A 81 5.16 -3.67 12.29
C ILE A 81 6.36 -2.76 12.61
N PHE A 82 6.62 -1.73 11.79
CA PHE A 82 7.75 -0.81 11.99
C PHE A 82 7.36 0.64 12.32
N ARG A 83 6.10 1.05 12.12
CA ARG A 83 5.65 2.44 12.36
C ARG A 83 4.35 2.51 13.17
N TRP A 84 3.89 3.73 13.47
CA TRP A 84 2.53 3.98 13.97
C TRP A 84 1.70 4.61 12.87
N HIS A 85 0.44 4.19 12.80
CA HIS A 85 -0.57 4.86 12.00
C HIS A 85 -1.46 5.69 12.90
N VAL A 86 -1.61 6.98 12.61
CA VAL A 86 -2.49 7.88 13.37
C VAL A 86 -3.82 8.00 12.65
N PHE A 87 -4.90 7.68 13.36
CA PHE A 87 -6.27 7.83 12.90
C PHE A 87 -6.89 9.08 13.51
N VAL A 88 -7.52 9.89 12.66
CA VAL A 88 -8.19 11.12 13.04
C VAL A 88 -9.68 10.97 12.81
N THR A 89 -10.47 11.03 13.89
CA THR A 89 -11.94 10.83 13.83
C THR A 89 -12.74 12.09 14.14
N SER A 90 -12.07 13.17 14.56
CA SER A 90 -12.70 14.48 14.77
C SER A 90 -13.00 15.15 13.43
N LYS A 91 -14.24 15.59 13.22
CA LYS A 91 -14.62 16.34 12.02
C LYS A 91 -13.77 17.60 11.82
N VAL A 92 -13.43 18.29 12.91
CA VAL A 92 -12.62 19.51 12.87
C VAL A 92 -11.21 19.18 12.40
N LEU A 93 -10.56 18.19 13.02
CA LEU A 93 -9.20 17.79 12.65
C LEU A 93 -9.15 17.17 11.25
N VAL A 94 -10.21 16.48 10.80
CA VAL A 94 -10.30 15.98 9.42
C VAL A 94 -10.34 17.14 8.42
N GLU A 95 -11.06 18.22 8.73
CA GLU A 95 -11.05 19.42 7.88
C GLU A 95 -9.72 20.16 7.92
N GLU A 96 -8.99 20.14 9.03
CA GLU A 96 -7.62 20.67 9.11
C GLU A 96 -6.66 19.83 8.28
N LEU A 97 -6.69 18.49 8.42
CA LEU A 97 -5.90 17.56 7.59
C LEU A 97 -6.15 17.80 6.09
N ARG A 98 -7.42 17.99 5.70
CA ARG A 98 -7.79 18.22 4.29
C ARG A 98 -7.24 19.54 3.75
N LYS A 99 -7.02 20.54 4.61
CA LYS A 99 -6.55 21.88 4.23
C LYS A 99 -5.04 22.08 4.43
N ALA A 100 -4.37 21.13 5.09
CA ALA A 100 -2.94 21.17 5.30
C ALA A 100 -2.20 21.25 3.96
N ASN A 101 -1.06 21.94 3.96
CA ASN A 101 -0.19 22.02 2.79
C ASN A 101 0.65 20.73 2.69
N ASP A 102 1.19 20.49 1.49
CA ASP A 102 2.02 19.30 1.25
C ASP A 102 3.37 19.37 2.02
N ASP A 103 3.81 20.57 2.45
CA ASP A 103 5.03 20.75 3.27
C ASP A 103 4.86 20.23 4.72
N GLU A 104 3.65 20.26 5.26
CA GLU A 104 3.30 19.73 6.58
C GLU A 104 2.82 18.28 6.50
N LEU A 105 2.00 17.96 5.48
CA LEU A 105 1.38 16.64 5.30
C LEU A 105 1.39 16.22 3.81
N SER A 106 2.46 15.53 3.41
CA SER A 106 2.63 15.05 2.04
C SER A 106 1.95 13.70 1.80
N PHE A 107 0.98 13.68 0.87
CA PHE A 107 0.40 12.43 0.37
C PHE A 107 1.43 11.56 -0.37
N MET A 108 2.35 12.20 -1.10
CA MET A 108 3.35 11.47 -1.90
C MET A 108 4.34 10.73 -1.00
N ASP A 109 4.83 11.37 0.06
CA ASP A 109 5.74 10.75 1.02
C ASP A 109 5.04 9.59 1.73
N ALA A 110 3.76 9.76 2.09
CA ALA A 110 2.94 8.69 2.64
C ALA A 110 2.79 7.51 1.67
N MET A 111 2.62 7.76 0.37
CA MET A 111 2.56 6.70 -0.64
C MET A 111 3.88 5.96 -0.81
N VAL A 112 5.00 6.67 -0.84
CA VAL A 112 6.34 6.09 -0.85
C VAL A 112 6.55 5.20 0.36
N GLU A 113 6.12 5.63 1.54
CA GLU A 113 6.26 4.86 2.77
C GLU A 113 5.32 3.64 2.83
N ILE A 114 4.05 3.79 2.44
CA ILE A 114 3.02 2.73 2.49
C ILE A 114 3.27 1.65 1.43
N HIS A 115 3.53 2.06 0.19
CA HIS A 115 3.64 1.14 -0.95
C HIS A 115 5.08 0.74 -1.25
N HIS A 116 6.05 1.31 -0.54
CA HIS A 116 7.47 1.09 -0.81
C HIS A 116 7.77 1.29 -2.30
N VAL A 117 7.37 2.44 -2.83
CA VAL A 117 7.32 2.78 -4.26
C VAL A 117 8.62 2.43 -4.99
N ASP A 118 9.77 2.69 -4.37
CA ASP A 118 11.09 2.38 -4.93
C ASP A 118 11.29 0.87 -5.23
N TYR A 119 10.60 -0.01 -4.50
CA TYR A 119 10.65 -1.47 -4.67
C TYR A 119 9.47 -2.04 -5.46
N THR A 120 8.41 -1.26 -5.68
CA THR A 120 7.17 -1.73 -6.32
C THR A 120 6.95 -1.09 -7.69
N PHE A 121 6.80 0.23 -7.72
CA PHE A 121 6.57 1.02 -8.94
C PHE A 121 7.87 1.45 -9.65
N GLY A 122 9.00 1.34 -8.96
CA GLY A 122 10.29 1.79 -9.44
C GLY A 122 10.60 3.23 -9.03
N GLN A 123 11.90 3.54 -8.98
CA GLN A 123 12.40 4.79 -8.44
C GLN A 123 11.96 6.03 -9.24
N GLU A 124 11.72 5.88 -10.55
CA GLU A 124 11.27 6.98 -11.43
C GLU A 124 9.88 7.52 -11.06
N VAL A 125 8.99 6.67 -10.53
CA VAL A 125 7.65 7.10 -10.11
C VAL A 125 7.73 8.01 -8.88
N HIS A 126 8.75 7.81 -8.05
CA HIS A 126 9.01 8.64 -6.87
C HIS A 126 9.81 9.90 -7.23
N SER A 127 10.89 9.78 -8.01
CA SER A 127 11.77 10.91 -8.36
C SER A 127 11.13 11.89 -9.35
N ASN A 128 10.21 11.42 -10.20
CA ASN A 128 9.54 12.22 -11.21
C ASN A 128 8.04 11.87 -11.31
N PRO A 129 7.19 12.39 -10.41
CA PRO A 129 5.76 12.09 -10.37
C PRO A 129 4.96 12.81 -11.46
N TYR A 130 5.40 12.76 -12.72
CA TYR A 130 4.83 13.47 -13.87
C TYR A 130 3.34 13.18 -14.11
N HIS A 131 2.87 11.99 -13.72
CA HIS A 131 1.49 11.57 -13.88
C HIS A 131 0.52 12.42 -13.04
N THR A 132 0.95 12.91 -11.86
CA THR A 132 0.11 13.72 -10.96
C THR A 132 -0.34 15.04 -11.60
N PRO A 133 0.54 15.91 -12.13
CA PRO A 133 0.11 17.12 -12.79
C PRO A 133 -0.71 16.84 -14.05
N ILE A 134 -0.34 15.84 -14.86
CA ILE A 134 -1.11 15.48 -16.07
C ILE A 134 -2.55 15.12 -15.73
N ILE A 135 -2.77 14.31 -14.68
CA ILE A 135 -4.10 13.94 -14.21
C ILE A 135 -4.87 15.20 -13.77
N ARG A 136 -4.25 16.04 -12.94
CA ARG A 136 -4.88 17.26 -12.39
C ARG A 136 -5.18 18.32 -13.43
N THR A 137 -4.39 18.40 -14.51
CA THR A 137 -4.54 19.46 -15.53
C THR A 137 -5.22 18.96 -16.79
N SER A 138 -4.60 18.04 -17.51
CA SER A 138 -5.01 17.67 -18.87
C SER A 138 -6.20 16.73 -18.82
N LEU A 139 -6.06 15.62 -18.07
CA LEU A 139 -7.13 14.62 -17.98
C LEU A 139 -8.40 15.18 -17.34
N THR A 140 -8.25 15.98 -16.28
CA THR A 140 -9.40 16.61 -15.61
C THR A 140 -10.12 17.61 -16.53
N ARG A 141 -9.38 18.39 -17.33
CA ARG A 141 -9.96 19.34 -18.30
C ARG A 141 -10.70 18.63 -19.42
N ASP A 142 -10.13 17.56 -19.93
CA ASP A 142 -10.65 16.84 -21.10
C ASP A 142 -11.68 15.76 -20.73
N LEU A 143 -12.01 15.61 -19.45
CA LEU A 143 -12.94 14.59 -18.97
C LEU A 143 -14.31 14.66 -19.67
N GLY A 144 -14.80 15.86 -19.98
CA GLY A 144 -16.05 16.04 -20.71
C GLY A 144 -16.00 15.50 -22.15
N VAL A 145 -14.82 15.59 -22.79
CA VAL A 145 -14.57 15.06 -24.14
C VAL A 145 -14.43 13.55 -24.10
N LEU A 146 -13.76 13.01 -23.07
CA LEU A 146 -13.52 11.57 -22.90
C LEU A 146 -14.76 10.79 -22.41
N TYR A 147 -15.69 11.47 -21.73
CA TYR A 147 -16.85 10.84 -21.10
C TYR A 147 -17.68 9.93 -22.01
N PRO A 148 -18.02 10.30 -23.27
CA PRO A 148 -18.79 9.43 -24.14
C PRO A 148 -18.13 8.07 -24.38
N GLU A 149 -16.81 8.06 -24.54
CA GLU A 149 -16.03 6.84 -24.80
C GLU A 149 -15.90 5.97 -23.55
N VAL A 150 -15.69 6.60 -22.39
CA VAL A 150 -15.66 5.93 -21.09
C VAL A 150 -17.02 5.30 -20.78
N ARG A 151 -18.10 6.03 -21.05
CA ARG A 151 -19.47 5.53 -20.86
C ARG A 151 -19.79 4.38 -21.80
N ASP A 152 -19.39 4.48 -23.06
CA ASP A 152 -19.57 3.41 -24.05
C ASP A 152 -18.89 2.11 -23.58
N GLU A 153 -17.63 2.20 -23.14
CA GLU A 153 -16.92 1.02 -22.65
C GLU A 153 -17.52 0.49 -21.34
N LEU A 154 -17.92 1.37 -20.41
CA LEU A 154 -18.58 0.97 -19.17
C LEU A 154 -19.86 0.17 -19.43
N VAL A 155 -20.73 0.68 -20.31
CA VAL A 155 -21.99 0.02 -20.67
C VAL A 155 -21.71 -1.31 -21.39
N THR A 156 -20.77 -1.30 -22.33
CA THR A 156 -20.37 -2.51 -23.07
C THR A 156 -19.82 -3.59 -22.13
N ALA A 157 -18.84 -3.26 -21.30
CA ALA A 157 -18.25 -4.20 -20.34
C ALA A 157 -19.27 -4.69 -19.33
N SER A 158 -20.21 -3.84 -18.89
CA SER A 158 -21.29 -4.25 -17.98
C SER A 158 -22.23 -5.25 -18.63
N ASN A 159 -22.67 -4.99 -19.87
CA ASN A 159 -23.57 -5.89 -20.61
C ASN A 159 -22.90 -7.23 -20.95
N GLU A 160 -21.58 -7.23 -21.17
CA GLU A 160 -20.82 -8.45 -21.47
C GLU A 160 -20.53 -9.29 -20.22
N LEU A 161 -20.26 -8.65 -19.07
CA LEU A 161 -19.79 -9.33 -17.87
C LEU A 161 -20.89 -9.61 -16.84
N ILE A 162 -22.03 -8.93 -16.96
CA ILE A 162 -23.20 -9.14 -16.10
C ILE A 162 -24.29 -9.79 -16.96
N PRO A 163 -24.63 -11.07 -16.72
CA PRO A 163 -25.61 -11.78 -17.52
C PRO A 163 -27.00 -11.12 -17.39
N VAL A 164 -27.62 -10.82 -18.52
CA VAL A 164 -29.01 -10.36 -18.57
C VAL A 164 -29.93 -11.57 -18.38
N SER A 165 -30.81 -11.51 -17.40
CA SER A 165 -31.74 -12.58 -17.06
C SER A 165 -33.02 -12.00 -16.46
N ASP A 166 -34.17 -12.58 -16.82
CA ASP A 166 -35.48 -12.26 -16.24
C ASP A 166 -35.62 -12.77 -14.79
N THR A 167 -34.65 -13.57 -14.33
CA THR A 167 -34.59 -14.15 -12.99
C THR A 167 -33.28 -13.77 -12.28
N TRP A 168 -33.28 -13.81 -10.95
CA TRP A 168 -32.09 -13.50 -10.15
C TRP A 168 -30.90 -14.40 -10.50
N VAL A 169 -29.77 -13.79 -10.89
CA VAL A 169 -28.51 -14.49 -11.18
C VAL A 169 -27.44 -14.11 -10.17
N LYS A 170 -26.66 -15.10 -9.74
CA LYS A 170 -25.47 -14.88 -8.91
C LYS A 170 -24.29 -14.51 -9.78
N VAL A 171 -23.64 -13.39 -9.46
CA VAL A 171 -22.44 -12.90 -10.14
C VAL A 171 -21.34 -12.70 -9.10
N GLN A 172 -20.10 -13.02 -9.46
CA GLN A 172 -18.95 -12.74 -8.61
C GLN A 172 -18.60 -11.26 -8.68
N ALA A 173 -19.19 -10.45 -7.79
CA ALA A 173 -19.12 -8.99 -7.86
C ALA A 173 -17.68 -8.45 -7.92
N TYR A 174 -16.78 -8.93 -7.07
CA TYR A 174 -15.40 -8.42 -7.01
C TYR A 174 -14.62 -8.60 -8.33
N PRO A 175 -14.41 -9.81 -8.88
CA PRO A 175 -13.70 -9.98 -10.14
C PRO A 175 -14.42 -9.33 -11.32
N THR A 176 -15.77 -9.34 -11.34
CA THR A 176 -16.55 -8.68 -12.40
C THR A 176 -16.32 -7.17 -12.40
N ILE A 177 -16.43 -6.51 -11.24
CA ILE A 177 -16.22 -5.06 -11.11
C ILE A 177 -14.76 -4.69 -11.42
N MET A 178 -13.79 -5.47 -10.93
CA MET A 178 -12.37 -5.24 -11.25
C MET A 178 -12.14 -5.22 -12.76
N LYS A 179 -12.75 -6.16 -13.50
CA LYS A 179 -12.62 -6.24 -14.95
C LYS A 179 -13.30 -5.08 -15.66
N ILE A 180 -14.51 -4.68 -15.22
CA ILE A 180 -15.22 -3.51 -15.75
C ILE A 180 -14.39 -2.24 -15.55
N VAL A 181 -13.90 -2.00 -14.33
CA VAL A 181 -13.08 -0.83 -13.99
C VAL A 181 -11.78 -0.82 -14.79
N CYS A 182 -11.08 -1.95 -14.88
CA CYS A 182 -9.84 -2.05 -15.66
C CYS A 182 -10.05 -1.69 -17.13
N ARG A 183 -11.07 -2.29 -17.78
CA ARG A 183 -11.41 -1.97 -19.18
C ARG A 183 -11.78 -0.50 -19.38
N THR A 184 -12.61 0.03 -18.49
CA THR A 184 -13.07 1.42 -18.55
C THR A 184 -11.93 2.42 -18.37
N SER A 185 -10.99 2.15 -17.45
CA SER A 185 -9.78 2.96 -17.29
C SER A 185 -8.85 2.84 -18.50
N ASN A 186 -8.65 1.61 -19.01
CA ASN A 186 -7.81 1.37 -20.18
C ASN A 186 -8.37 2.05 -21.44
N ARG A 187 -9.69 2.27 -21.53
CA ARG A 187 -10.31 3.01 -22.62
C ARG A 187 -9.75 4.41 -22.76
N ILE A 188 -9.39 5.06 -21.65
CA ILE A 188 -8.81 6.41 -21.64
C ILE A 188 -7.33 6.39 -22.05
N PHE A 189 -6.55 5.44 -21.52
CA PHE A 189 -5.09 5.50 -21.63
C PHE A 189 -4.52 4.78 -22.84
N ILE A 190 -5.22 3.75 -23.33
CA ILE A 190 -4.68 2.80 -24.32
C ILE A 190 -5.68 2.57 -25.48
N GLU A 191 -6.93 2.98 -25.29
CA GLU A 191 -8.01 2.89 -26.26
C GLU A 191 -8.28 1.46 -26.78
N LEU A 192 -9.08 1.37 -27.84
CA LEU A 192 -9.39 0.12 -28.52
C LEU A 192 -8.29 -0.22 -29.55
N PRO A 193 -8.07 -1.51 -29.84
CA PRO A 193 -8.76 -2.66 -29.25
C PRO A 193 -8.13 -3.16 -27.93
N LEU A 194 -6.97 -2.62 -27.54
CA LEU A 194 -6.14 -3.18 -26.48
C LEU A 194 -6.80 -3.06 -25.10
N CYS A 195 -7.67 -2.07 -24.85
CA CYS A 195 -8.43 -1.98 -23.61
C CYS A 195 -9.35 -3.19 -23.36
N ARG A 196 -9.73 -3.94 -24.40
CA ARG A 196 -10.55 -5.17 -24.33
C ARG A 196 -9.74 -6.46 -24.41
N ASN A 197 -8.43 -6.38 -24.61
CA ASN A 197 -7.60 -7.57 -24.70
C ASN A 197 -7.56 -8.27 -23.32
N GLU A 198 -8.03 -9.52 -23.28
CA GLU A 198 -8.18 -10.29 -22.04
C GLU A 198 -6.85 -10.54 -21.31
N GLU A 199 -5.77 -10.79 -22.05
CA GLU A 199 -4.43 -10.97 -21.46
C GLU A 199 -3.94 -9.67 -20.84
N PHE A 200 -4.11 -8.55 -21.54
CA PHE A 200 -3.73 -7.23 -21.05
C PHE A 200 -4.54 -6.81 -19.81
N VAL A 201 -5.86 -7.02 -19.82
CA VAL A 201 -6.73 -6.74 -18.68
C VAL A 201 -6.34 -7.61 -17.47
N LYS A 202 -6.09 -8.91 -17.70
CA LYS A 202 -5.61 -9.81 -16.65
C LYS A 202 -4.27 -9.35 -16.08
N LEU A 203 -3.32 -8.96 -16.94
CA LEU A 203 -2.02 -8.46 -16.53
C LEU A 203 -2.15 -7.21 -15.64
N ASN A 204 -2.97 -6.23 -16.02
CA ASN A 204 -3.19 -5.00 -15.24
C ASN A 204 -3.79 -5.29 -13.85
N ILE A 205 -4.79 -6.18 -13.81
CA ILE A 205 -5.43 -6.61 -12.56
C ILE A 205 -4.43 -7.32 -11.65
N ASP A 206 -3.73 -8.32 -12.18
CA ASP A 206 -2.77 -9.12 -11.41
C ASP A 206 -1.61 -8.25 -10.93
N TYR A 207 -1.08 -7.37 -11.79
CA TYR A 207 -0.01 -6.44 -11.45
C TYR A 207 -0.40 -5.51 -10.29
N THR A 208 -1.60 -4.92 -10.35
CA THR A 208 -2.11 -4.05 -9.28
C THR A 208 -2.22 -4.79 -7.95
N ILE A 209 -2.69 -6.04 -7.96
CA ILE A 209 -2.79 -6.87 -6.76
C ILE A 209 -1.40 -7.19 -6.20
N GLU A 210 -0.45 -7.56 -7.06
CA GLU A 210 0.92 -7.89 -6.64
C GLU A 210 1.67 -6.67 -6.10
N LEU A 211 1.46 -5.47 -6.65
CA LEU A 211 2.02 -4.22 -6.09
C LEU A 211 1.59 -4.00 -4.64
N VAL A 212 0.29 -4.15 -4.35
CA VAL A 212 -0.25 -3.98 -3.00
C VAL A 212 0.32 -5.03 -2.05
N LYS A 213 0.35 -6.31 -2.46
CA LYS A 213 0.91 -7.40 -1.63
C LYS A 213 2.40 -7.17 -1.34
N THR A 214 3.17 -6.78 -2.35
CA THR A 214 4.60 -6.50 -2.19
C THR A 214 4.82 -5.33 -1.25
N GLY A 215 4.03 -4.26 -1.35
CA GLY A 215 4.05 -3.16 -0.38
C GLY A 215 3.88 -3.65 1.06
N TYR A 216 2.85 -4.45 1.34
CA TYR A 216 2.66 -5.02 2.68
C TYR A 216 3.80 -5.93 3.12
N LEU A 217 4.33 -6.77 2.23
CA LEU A 217 5.40 -7.72 2.54
C LEU A 217 6.73 -6.99 2.86
N ILE A 218 7.07 -5.97 2.06
CA ILE A 218 8.26 -5.13 2.27
C ILE A 218 8.11 -4.30 3.55
N GLY A 219 6.91 -3.81 3.82
CA GLY A 219 6.57 -3.11 5.07
C GLY A 219 6.59 -4.01 6.30
N ALA A 220 6.59 -5.33 6.12
CA ALA A 220 6.69 -6.32 7.19
C ALA A 220 8.11 -6.80 7.49
N VAL A 221 9.13 -6.34 6.72
CA VAL A 221 10.54 -6.67 6.98
C VAL A 221 11.43 -5.44 7.32
N PRO A 222 12.55 -5.63 8.05
CA PRO A 222 13.50 -4.56 8.30
C PRO A 222 14.10 -3.97 7.02
N THR A 223 14.51 -2.69 7.05
CA THR A 223 15.02 -1.96 5.87
C THR A 223 16.12 -2.70 5.09
N PHE A 224 17.05 -3.35 5.78
CA PHE A 224 18.16 -4.08 5.15
C PHE A 224 17.72 -5.34 4.38
N MET A 225 16.53 -5.90 4.68
CA MET A 225 15.98 -7.07 4.00
C MET A 225 15.09 -6.71 2.81
N ARG A 226 14.66 -5.45 2.69
CA ARG A 226 13.66 -5.01 1.70
C ARG A 226 14.08 -5.33 0.27
N GLY A 227 15.35 -5.09 -0.09
CA GLY A 227 15.86 -5.38 -1.44
C GLY A 227 15.83 -6.88 -1.78
N LEU A 228 16.15 -7.75 -0.81
CA LEU A 228 16.10 -9.20 -1.01
C LEU A 228 14.66 -9.69 -1.17
N VAL A 229 13.75 -9.21 -0.32
CA VAL A 229 12.32 -9.56 -0.38
C VAL A 229 11.67 -9.05 -1.66
N SER A 230 11.99 -7.84 -2.08
CA SER A 230 11.52 -7.25 -3.35
C SER A 230 11.86 -8.16 -4.53
N ASN A 231 13.10 -8.64 -4.62
CA ASN A 231 13.56 -9.52 -5.71
C ASN A 231 12.85 -10.89 -5.74
N LEU A 232 12.26 -11.32 -4.62
CA LEU A 232 11.49 -12.56 -4.53
C LEU A 232 10.02 -12.39 -4.89
N THR A 233 9.56 -11.14 -5.06
CA THR A 233 8.16 -10.85 -5.38
C THR A 233 7.88 -10.93 -6.88
N SER A 234 6.63 -11.25 -7.22
CA SER A 234 6.20 -11.33 -8.61
C SER A 234 6.29 -10.00 -9.36
N VAL A 235 6.26 -8.87 -8.66
CA VAL A 235 6.37 -7.52 -9.26
C VAL A 235 7.67 -7.38 -10.07
N THR A 236 8.81 -7.77 -9.51
CA THR A 236 10.10 -7.67 -10.22
C THR A 236 10.13 -8.56 -11.47
N SER A 237 9.50 -9.74 -11.43
CA SER A 237 9.40 -10.60 -12.62
C SER A 237 8.47 -10.02 -13.69
N MET A 238 7.39 -9.35 -13.29
CA MET A 238 6.42 -8.73 -14.20
C MET A 238 7.01 -7.48 -14.86
N THR A 239 7.75 -6.66 -14.11
CA THR A 239 8.47 -5.50 -14.67
C THR A 239 9.50 -5.93 -15.71
N LYS A 240 10.32 -6.96 -15.40
CA LYS A 240 11.30 -7.50 -16.36
C LYS A 240 10.65 -8.00 -17.65
N ARG A 241 9.51 -8.69 -17.55
CA ARG A 241 8.76 -9.16 -18.73
C ARG A 241 8.24 -8.00 -19.61
N SER A 242 8.00 -6.82 -19.04
CA SER A 242 7.58 -5.63 -19.81
C SER A 242 8.73 -4.92 -20.52
N GLU A 243 9.97 -5.17 -20.10
CA GLU A 243 11.19 -4.61 -20.69
C GLU A 243 11.78 -5.52 -21.79
N GLU A 244 11.27 -6.76 -21.92
CA GLU A 244 11.63 -7.68 -22.99
C GLU A 244 10.87 -7.32 -24.28
N PRO A 245 11.57 -7.13 -25.41
CA PRO A 245 11.00 -6.64 -26.68
C PRO A 245 10.08 -7.63 -27.39
#